data_AF-A0A3M0Y6E3-F1
#
_entry.id   AF-A0A3M0Y6E3-F1
#
_cell.length_a   1.000
_cell.length_b   1.000
_cell.length_c   1.000
_cell.angle_alpha   90.00
_cell.angle_beta   90.00
_cell.angle_gamma   90.00
#
_symmetry.space_group_name_H-M   'P 1'
#
loop_
_entity.id
_entity.type
_entity.pdbx_description
1 polymer ?
#
loop_
_entity_poly.entity_id
_entity_poly.type
_entity_poly.pdbx_seq_one_letter_code
_entity_poly.pdbx_strand_id
1 'polypeptide(L)'
;MQATAKQERNVFDVVIYGSVVRGEEANDIDIAIIITDKLQLKEKLERAQRFRAAHPELPLQVQIVTLQDLENPSFLARQGILAEGVSLKTGKPLAE
;
A
#
# COMPACT_ATOMS: atom_id res chain seq x y z
N MET A 1 26.06 14.86 -1.76
CA MET A 1 24.80 15.59 -2.01
C MET A 1 23.67 14.73 -1.48
N GLN A 2 23.18 15.04 -0.28
CA GLN A 2 22.06 14.32 0.33
C GLN A 2 20.81 14.69 -0.46
N ALA A 3 20.18 13.71 -1.09
CA ALA A 3 18.84 13.88 -1.63
C ALA A 3 17.91 14.12 -0.43
N THR A 4 17.68 15.40 -0.14
CA THR A 4 16.67 15.86 0.79
C THR A 4 15.39 15.09 0.54
N ALA A 5 14.85 14.47 1.60
CA ALA A 5 13.52 13.92 1.65
C ALA A 5 12.52 15.00 1.20
N LYS A 6 12.31 15.11 -0.10
CA LYS A 6 11.08 15.63 -0.67
C LYS A 6 10.07 14.61 -0.17
N GLN A 7 9.44 14.90 0.97
CA GLN A 7 8.31 14.15 1.47
C GLN A 7 7.55 13.67 0.25
N GLU A 8 7.25 12.38 0.14
CA GLU A 8 6.27 11.90 -0.82
C GLU A 8 4.95 12.58 -0.44
N ARG A 9 4.82 13.86 -0.80
CA ARG A 9 3.65 14.68 -0.63
C ARG A 9 2.59 13.82 -1.27
N ASN A 10 1.59 13.43 -0.48
CA ASN A 10 0.38 12.75 -0.91
C ASN A 10 0.30 11.23 -0.62
N VAL A 11 1.15 10.65 0.24
CA VAL A 11 0.85 9.35 0.88
C VAL A 11 -0.07 9.58 2.09
N PHE A 12 -1.27 9.02 2.03
CA PHE A 12 -2.24 9.02 3.12
C PHE A 12 -1.85 8.00 4.20
N ASP A 13 -1.65 6.75 3.79
CA ASP A 13 -1.24 5.65 4.66
C ASP A 13 -0.54 4.53 3.87
N VAL A 14 0.13 3.62 4.59
CA VAL A 14 0.65 2.36 4.07
C VAL A 14 0.03 1.24 4.88
N VAL A 15 -0.57 0.27 4.20
CA VAL A 15 -1.41 -0.75 4.81
C VAL A 15 -0.87 -2.13 4.45
N ILE A 16 -0.66 -2.99 5.44
CA ILE A 16 -0.53 -4.43 5.22
C ILE A 16 -1.93 -5.02 5.22
N TYR A 17 -2.24 -5.87 4.25
CA TYR A 17 -3.51 -6.60 4.18
C TYR A 17 -3.27 -8.05 3.71
N GLY A 18 -4.33 -8.82 3.46
CA GLY A 18 -4.22 -10.14 2.88
C GLY A 18 -3.82 -11.23 3.87
N SER A 19 -3.23 -12.31 3.34
CA SER A 19 -2.94 -13.57 4.05
C SER A 19 -2.09 -13.37 5.30
N VAL A 20 -1.09 -12.48 5.25
CA VAL A 20 -0.22 -12.14 6.39
C VAL A 20 -1.04 -11.63 7.58
N VAL A 21 -2.02 -10.75 7.34
CA VAL A 21 -2.86 -10.22 8.41
C VAL A 21 -3.85 -11.26 8.93
N ARG A 22 -4.31 -12.16 8.06
CA ARG A 22 -5.19 -13.27 8.46
C ARG A 22 -4.48 -14.40 9.20
N GLY A 23 -3.14 -14.36 9.31
CA GLY A 23 -2.35 -15.44 9.91
C GLY A 23 -2.31 -16.72 9.06
N GLU A 24 -2.59 -16.60 7.77
CA GLU A 24 -2.51 -17.69 6.80
C GLU A 24 -1.07 -17.86 6.31
N GLU A 25 -0.74 -19.04 5.76
CA GLU A 25 0.54 -19.23 5.09
C GLU A 25 0.63 -18.30 3.88
N ALA A 26 1.55 -17.34 3.92
CA ALA A 26 1.70 -16.28 2.94
C ALA A 26 3.04 -16.39 2.21
N ASN A 27 3.00 -16.40 0.88
CA ASN A 27 4.20 -16.40 0.05
C ASN A 27 4.79 -14.99 -0.14
N ASP A 28 3.93 -13.97 -0.02
CA ASP A 28 4.24 -12.56 -0.17
C ASP A 28 3.54 -11.72 0.91
N ILE A 29 3.99 -10.47 1.04
CA ILE A 29 3.39 -9.46 1.92
C ILE A 29 2.67 -8.45 1.03
N ASP A 30 1.35 -8.47 1.08
CA ASP A 30 0.49 -7.52 0.38
C ASP A 30 0.54 -6.14 1.06
N ILE A 31 0.98 -5.13 0.30
CA ILE A 31 1.12 -3.75 0.74
C ILE A 31 0.30 -2.83 -0.17
N ALA A 32 -0.61 -2.06 0.44
CA ALA A 32 -1.30 -0.97 -0.21
C ALA A 32 -0.71 0.36 0.24
N ILE A 33 -0.16 1.14 -0.69
CA ILE A 33 0.24 2.52 -0.44
C ILE A 33 -0.91 3.41 -0.90
N ILE A 34 -1.65 3.97 0.07
CA ILE A 34 -2.81 4.81 -0.17
C ILE A 34 -2.31 6.24 -0.42
N ILE A 35 -2.73 6.82 -1.54
CA ILE A 35 -2.38 8.19 -1.91
C ILE A 35 -3.63 9.06 -2.08
N THR A 36 -3.49 10.36 -1.83
CA THR A 36 -4.58 11.34 -2.03
C THR A 36 -4.65 11.86 -3.46
N ASP A 37 -3.58 11.71 -4.23
CA ASP A 37 -3.48 12.24 -5.59
C ASP A 37 -3.94 11.26 -6.67
N LYS A 38 -4.47 11.80 -7.76
CA LYS A 38 -4.62 11.04 -9.01
C LYS A 38 -3.27 10.94 -9.71
N LEU A 39 -2.70 9.75 -9.70
CA LEU A 39 -1.50 9.41 -10.48
C LEU A 39 -1.85 8.60 -11.72
N GLN A 40 -1.07 8.80 -12.78
CA GLN A 40 -1.12 7.96 -13.96
C GLN A 40 -0.62 6.54 -13.63
N LEU A 41 -1.07 5.55 -14.40
CA LEU A 41 -0.69 4.14 -14.18
C LEU A 41 0.83 3.95 -14.15
N LYS A 42 1.55 4.61 -15.06
CA LYS A 42 3.02 4.55 -15.12
C LYS A 42 3.67 5.02 -13.81
N GLU A 43 3.21 6.13 -13.25
CA GLU A 43 3.75 6.66 -12.00
C GLU A 43 3.44 5.76 -10.81
N LYS A 44 2.23 5.18 -10.75
CA LYS A 44 1.86 4.17 -9.75
C LYS A 44 2.83 2.97 -9.81
N LEU A 45 3.08 2.44 -11.00
CA LEU A 45 3.99 1.31 -11.20
C LEU A 45 5.43 1.63 -10.81
N GLU A 46 5.95 2.80 -11.22
CA GLU A 46 7.30 3.23 -10.86
C GLU A 46 7.49 3.42 -9.36
N ARG A 47 6.48 3.92 -8.64
CA ARG A 47 6.53 4.04 -7.17
C ARG A 47 6.50 2.66 -6.50
N ALA A 48 5.60 1.78 -6.93
CA ALA A 48 5.54 0.41 -6.40
C ALA A 48 6.86 -0.36 -6.62
N GLN A 49 7.46 -0.23 -7.81
CA GLN A 49 8.76 -0.84 -8.11
C GLN A 49 9.88 -0.27 -7.23
N ARG A 50 9.93 1.06 -7.05
CA ARG A 50 10.91 1.69 -6.15
C ARG A 50 10.76 1.24 -4.71
N PHE A 51 9.53 1.13 -4.21
CA PHE A 51 9.27 0.65 -2.85
C PHE A 51 9.75 -0.79 -2.66
N ARG A 52 9.48 -1.67 -3.62
CA ARG A 52 10.00 -3.06 -3.61
C ARG A 52 11.53 -3.11 -3.67
N ALA A 53 12.14 -2.32 -4.54
CA ALA A 53 13.59 -2.27 -4.69
C ALA A 53 14.31 -1.75 -3.43
N ALA A 54 13.63 -0.95 -2.60
CA ALA A 54 14.16 -0.46 -1.33
C ALA A 54 14.12 -1.52 -0.21
N HIS A 55 13.36 -2.61 -0.37
CA HIS A 55 13.20 -3.68 0.62
C HIS A 55 13.38 -5.07 -0.04
N PRO A 56 14.55 -5.33 -0.65
CA PRO A 56 14.80 -6.55 -1.43
C PRO A 56 14.74 -7.84 -0.61
N GLU A 57 14.86 -7.75 0.71
CA GLU A 57 14.81 -8.87 1.65
C GLU A 57 13.38 -9.37 1.93
N LEU A 58 12.36 -8.60 1.55
CA LEU A 58 10.95 -8.93 1.79
C LEU A 58 10.25 -9.32 0.48
N PRO A 59 9.44 -10.40 0.46
CA PRO A 59 8.66 -10.77 -0.71
C PRO A 59 7.43 -9.86 -0.84
N LEU A 60 7.62 -8.59 -1.22
CA LEU A 60 6.54 -7.59 -1.22
C LEU A 60 5.71 -7.61 -2.51
N GLN A 61 4.39 -7.73 -2.37
CA GLN A 61 3.43 -7.38 -3.40
C GLN A 61 2.87 -5.98 -3.12
N VAL A 62 3.34 -4.98 -3.87
CA VAL A 62 3.02 -3.57 -3.61
C VAL A 62 2.04 -3.02 -4.64
N GLN A 63 0.95 -2.43 -4.16
CA GLN A 63 -0.01 -1.71 -4.97
C GLN A 63 -0.14 -0.25 -4.52
N ILE A 64 -0.12 0.69 -5.46
CA ILE A 64 -0.46 2.10 -5.20
C ILE A 64 -1.95 2.30 -5.46
N VAL A 65 -2.70 2.68 -4.43
CA VAL A 65 -4.15 2.87 -4.50
C VAL A 65 -4.50 4.32 -4.15
N THR A 66 -5.49 4.88 -4.84
CA THR A 66 -6.03 6.20 -4.47
C THR A 66 -7.19 6.03 -3.50
N LEU A 67 -7.56 7.09 -2.79
CA LEU A 67 -8.80 7.08 -1.99
C LEU A 67 -10.03 6.73 -2.84
N GLN A 68 -10.09 7.17 -4.10
CA GLN A 68 -11.19 6.85 -5.00
C GLN A 68 -11.19 5.38 -5.44
N ASP A 69 -10.02 4.74 -5.55
CA ASP A 69 -9.94 3.29 -5.83
C ASP A 69 -10.61 2.51 -4.68
N LEU A 70 -10.47 2.96 -3.44
CA LEU A 70 -11.10 2.36 -2.26
C LEU A 70 -12.61 2.65 -2.16
N GLU A 71 -13.15 3.56 -2.96
CA GLU A 71 -14.60 3.77 -3.09
C GLU A 71 -15.20 2.90 -4.20
N ASN A 72 -14.37 2.39 -5.11
CA ASN A 72 -14.81 1.60 -6.25
C ASN A 72 -15.16 0.16 -5.83
N PRO A 73 -16.44 -0.27 -5.93
CA PRO A 73 -16.85 -1.62 -5.55
C PRO A 73 -16.26 -2.71 -6.46
N SER A 74 -15.84 -2.37 -7.69
CA SER A 74 -15.17 -3.29 -8.59
C SER A 74 -13.68 -3.48 -8.29
N PHE A 75 -13.11 -2.70 -7.37
CA PHE A 75 -11.72 -2.88 -6.94
C PHE A 75 -11.62 -4.01 -5.92
N LEU A 76 -11.18 -5.19 -6.36
CA LEU A 76 -11.22 -6.42 -5.55
C LEU A 76 -10.43 -6.30 -4.23
N ALA A 77 -9.27 -5.67 -4.25
CA ALA A 77 -8.43 -5.52 -3.05
C ALA A 77 -9.03 -4.55 -2.01
N ARG A 78 -10.04 -3.75 -2.38
CA ARG A 78 -10.74 -2.81 -1.49
C ARG A 78 -11.18 -3.48 -0.19
N GLN A 79 -11.82 -4.65 -0.29
CA GLN A 79 -12.38 -5.31 0.89
C GLN A 79 -11.28 -5.72 1.87
N GLY A 80 -10.18 -6.30 1.35
CA GLY A 80 -9.01 -6.64 2.17
C GLY A 80 -8.43 -5.39 2.84
N ILE A 81 -8.16 -4.34 2.05
CA ILE A 81 -7.56 -3.11 2.58
C ILE A 81 -8.44 -2.46 3.66
N LEU A 82 -9.76 -2.34 3.44
CA LEU A 82 -10.64 -1.62 4.36
C LEU A 82 -11.08 -2.44 5.58
N ALA A 83 -11.30 -3.75 5.42
CA ALA A 83 -11.88 -4.57 6.49
C ALA A 83 -10.83 -5.22 7.40
N GLU A 84 -9.72 -5.68 6.81
CA GLU A 84 -8.65 -6.40 7.54
C GLU A 84 -7.34 -5.61 7.57
N GLY A 85 -7.18 -4.56 6.76
CA GLY A 85 -5.92 -3.85 6.63
C GLY A 85 -5.42 -3.23 7.94
N VAL A 86 -4.13 -3.38 8.21
CA VAL A 86 -3.42 -2.77 9.34
C VAL A 86 -2.54 -1.64 8.82
N SER A 87 -2.79 -0.43 9.34
CA SER A 87 -1.99 0.76 9.07
C SER A 87 -0.58 0.59 9.64
N LEU A 88 0.44 0.68 8.80
CA LEU A 88 1.84 0.71 9.23
C LEU A 88 2.23 2.02 9.90
N LYS A 89 1.47 3.09 9.66
CA LYS A 89 1.69 4.39 10.29
C LYS A 89 1.23 4.40 11.74
N THR A 90 0.10 3.76 12.03
CA THR A 90 -0.53 3.79 13.36
C THR A 90 -0.42 2.47 14.13
N GLY A 91 -0.11 1.37 13.44
CA GLY A 91 -0.12 0.02 14.01
C GLY A 91 -1.53 -0.52 14.28
N LYS A 92 -2.58 0.16 13.81
CA LYS A 92 -3.98 -0.17 14.08
C LYS A 92 -4.72 -0.69 12.85
N PRO A 93 -5.79 -1.47 13.03
CA PRO A 93 -6.73 -1.78 11.94
C PRO A 93 -7.31 -0.49 11.34
N LEU A 94 -7.48 -0.45 10.01
CA LEU A 94 -8.12 0.68 9.34
C LEU A 94 -9.60 0.85 9.66
N ALA A 95 -10.25 -0.22 10.14
CA ALA A 95 -11.66 -0.22 10.50
C ALA A 95 -11.96 0.30 11.92
N GLU A 96 -10.94 0.56 12.74
CA GLU A 96 -11.06 1.15 14.10
C GLU A 96 -11.14 2.68 14.05
#